data_AF-A0A376U7T8-F1
#
_entry.id   AF-A0A376U7T8-F1
#
_cell.length_a   1.000
_cell.length_b   1.000
_cell.length_c   1.000
_cell.angle_alpha   90.00
_cell.angle_beta   90.00
_cell.angle_gamma   90.00
#
_symmetry.space_group_name_H-M   'P 1'
#
loop_
_entity.id
_entity.type
_entity.pdbx_description
1 polymer ?
#
loop_
_entity_poly.entity_id
_entity_poly.type
_entity_poly.pdbx_seq_one_letter_code
_entity_poly.pdbx_strand_id
1 'polypeptide(L)'
;MPLLAPLGDLVGVNRQVTVLAFQFGDGFSHIIYPTSASLMATLGVCRVDFRNWLKVGATLLGLLFIMSSVVVIGAQLMGYH
;
A
#
# COMPACT_ATOMS: atom_id res chain seq x y z
N MET A 1 8.34 -9.87 7.65
CA MET A 1 7.20 -10.14 8.55
C MET A 1 7.54 -10.53 10.01
N PRO A 2 8.70 -11.11 10.40
CA PRO A 2 8.93 -11.49 11.81
C PRO A 2 9.07 -10.29 12.78
N LEU A 3 9.34 -9.08 12.27
CA LEU A 3 9.42 -7.85 13.07
C LEU A 3 8.06 -7.16 13.27
N LEU A 4 7.16 -7.25 12.30
CA LEU A 4 5.87 -6.54 12.36
C LEU A 4 4.83 -7.30 13.20
N ALA A 5 4.90 -8.63 13.24
CA ALA A 5 4.01 -9.45 14.05
C ALA A 5 4.09 -9.14 15.57
N PRO A 6 5.28 -9.08 16.22
CA PRO A 6 5.37 -8.74 17.63
C PRO A 6 5.02 -7.27 17.92
N LEU A 7 5.21 -6.36 16.95
CA LEU A 7 4.78 -4.96 17.09
C LEU A 7 3.25 -4.83 17.08
N GLY A 8 2.55 -5.65 16.28
CA GLY A 8 1.09 -5.74 16.31
C GLY A 8 0.57 -6.16 17.69
N ASP A 9 1.17 -7.23 18.26
CA ASP A 9 0.78 -7.73 19.58
C ASP A 9 1.02 -6.69 20.70
N LEU A 10 2.11 -5.92 20.63
CA LEU A 10 2.43 -4.84 21.58
C LEU A 10 1.41 -3.69 21.54
N VAL A 11 0.82 -3.43 20.37
CA VAL A 11 -0.17 -2.34 20.16
C VAL A 11 -1.61 -2.85 20.32
N GLY A 12 -1.81 -4.15 20.58
CA GLY A 12 -3.14 -4.76 20.73
C GLY A 12 -3.88 -4.95 19.40
N VAL A 13 -3.16 -4.97 18.28
CA VAL A 13 -3.68 -5.21 16.93
C VAL A 13 -3.37 -6.64 16.52
N ASN A 14 -4.33 -7.33 15.90
CA ASN A 14 -4.10 -8.72 15.50
C ASN A 14 -3.00 -8.80 14.41
N ARG A 15 -2.13 -9.81 14.52
CA ARG A 15 -1.04 -10.09 13.57
C ARG A 15 -1.53 -10.17 12.13
N GLN A 16 -2.68 -10.77 11.86
CA GLN A 16 -3.22 -10.86 10.50
C GLN A 16 -3.59 -9.48 9.93
N VAL A 17 -4.16 -8.62 10.77
CA VAL A 17 -4.49 -7.24 10.39
C VAL A 17 -3.21 -6.43 10.14
N THR A 18 -2.16 -6.63 10.95
CA THR A 18 -0.84 -6.01 10.72
C THR A 18 -0.20 -6.47 9.40
N VAL A 19 -0.29 -7.75 9.07
CA VAL A 19 0.22 -8.31 7.81
C VAL A 19 -0.56 -7.79 6.61
N LEU A 20 -1.89 -7.71 6.74
CA LEU A 20 -2.78 -7.18 5.70
C LEU A 20 -2.49 -5.69 5.44
N ALA A 21 -2.33 -4.90 6.50
CA ALA A 21 -1.98 -3.49 6.40
C ALA A 21 -0.61 -3.30 5.72
N PHE A 22 0.37 -4.14 6.06
CA PHE A 22 1.68 -4.10 5.41
C PHE A 22 1.60 -4.48 3.92
N GLN A 23 0.87 -5.54 3.57
CA GLN A 23 0.70 -5.96 2.16
C GLN A 23 0.02 -4.89 1.32
N PHE A 24 -1.04 -4.26 1.84
CA PHE A 24 -1.68 -3.15 1.16
C PHE A 24 -0.72 -1.96 0.98
N GLY A 25 0.00 -1.57 2.04
CA GLY A 25 0.95 -0.47 1.97
C GLY A 25 2.11 -0.71 0.99
N ASP A 26 2.74 -1.88 1.07
CA ASP A 26 3.85 -2.28 0.20
C ASP A 26 3.41 -2.38 -1.27
N GLY A 27 2.31 -3.09 -1.52
CA GLY A 27 1.78 -3.29 -2.87
C GLY A 27 1.37 -1.99 -3.57
N PHE A 28 0.77 -1.03 -2.87
CA PHE A 28 0.36 0.24 -3.47
C PHE A 28 1.53 1.19 -3.73
N SER A 29 2.59 1.13 -2.92
CA SER A 29 3.75 2.01 -3.05
C SER A 29 4.54 1.77 -4.35
N HIS A 30 4.47 0.55 -4.90
CA HIS A 30 5.07 0.19 -6.19
C HIS A 30 4.56 0.99 -7.40
N ILE A 31 3.43 1.68 -7.27
CA ILE A 31 2.83 2.51 -8.34
C ILE A 31 3.58 3.83 -8.52
N ILE A 32 4.33 4.27 -7.51
CA ILE A 32 5.04 5.56 -7.51
C ILE A 32 6.55 5.40 -7.58
N TYR A 33 7.10 4.24 -7.20
CA TYR A 33 8.54 4.08 -7.15
C TYR A 33 9.19 4.20 -8.54
N PRO A 34 10.09 5.18 -8.76
CA PRO A 34 10.81 5.33 -10.02
C PRO A 34 11.78 4.17 -10.29
N THR A 35 12.07 3.37 -9.26
CA THR A 35 12.88 2.15 -9.32
C THR A 35 12.08 0.92 -9.76
N SER A 36 10.75 1.03 -9.89
CA SER A 36 9.90 -0.06 -10.40
C SER A 36 10.04 -0.18 -11.91
N ALA A 37 10.74 -1.23 -12.36
CA ALA A 37 10.97 -1.50 -13.79
C ALA A 37 9.65 -1.61 -14.58
N SER A 38 8.61 -2.21 -13.97
CA SER A 38 7.27 -2.35 -14.55
C SER A 38 6.62 -1.01 -14.85
N LEU A 39 6.80 -0.03 -13.93
CA LEU A 39 6.23 1.30 -14.06
C LEU A 39 6.96 2.12 -15.13
N MET A 40 8.29 2.13 -15.09
CA MET A 40 9.10 2.86 -16.05
C MET A 40 8.96 2.30 -17.47
N ALA A 41 8.82 0.97 -17.62
CA ALA A 41 8.57 0.33 -18.91
C ALA A 41 7.23 0.75 -19.53
N THR A 42 6.15 0.74 -18.74
CA THR A 42 4.82 1.16 -19.22
C THR A 42 4.76 2.65 -19.55
N LEU A 43 5.40 3.51 -18.74
CA LEU A 43 5.56 4.93 -19.04
C LEU A 43 6.36 5.20 -20.31
N GLY A 44 7.41 4.41 -20.55
CA GLY A 44 8.22 4.47 -21.78
C GLY A 44 7.42 4.11 -23.03
N VAL A 45 6.57 3.08 -22.97
CA VAL A 45 5.68 2.69 -24.07
C VAL A 45 4.62 3.76 -24.33
N CYS A 46 4.02 4.32 -23.27
CA CYS A 46 3.01 5.37 -23.37
C CYS A 46 3.59 6.76 -23.70
N ARG A 47 4.92 6.93 -23.73
CA ARG A 47 5.61 8.22 -23.90
C ARG A 47 5.15 9.29 -22.91
N VAL A 48 4.91 8.89 -21.66
CA VAL A 48 4.46 9.80 -20.59
C VAL A 48 5.64 10.10 -19.66
N ASP A 49 5.88 11.39 -19.41
CA ASP A 49 6.87 11.81 -18.42
C ASP A 49 6.49 11.33 -17.02
N PHE A 50 7.48 10.78 -16.29
CA PHE A 50 7.32 10.34 -14.90
C PHE A 50 6.76 11.45 -14.00
N ARG A 51 7.11 12.72 -14.27
CA ARG A 51 6.61 13.87 -13.50
C ARG A 51 5.10 14.10 -13.67
N ASN A 52 4.56 13.81 -14.85
CA ASN A 52 3.12 13.87 -15.12
C ASN A 52 2.41 12.67 -14.48
N TRP A 53 3.04 11.49 -14.55
CA TRP A 53 2.55 10.30 -13.87
C TRP A 53 2.51 10.47 -12.35
N LEU A 54 3.51 11.12 -11.74
CA LEU A 54 3.59 11.33 -10.30
C LEU A 54 2.34 12.01 -9.74
N LYS A 55 1.76 12.98 -10.46
CA LYS A 55 0.51 13.64 -10.03
C LYS A 55 -0.66 12.68 -10.01
N VAL A 56 -0.85 11.91 -11.08
CA VAL A 56 -1.96 10.94 -11.21
C VAL A 56 -1.78 9.78 -10.25
N GLY A 57 -0.56 9.23 -10.17
CA GLY A 57 -0.17 8.16 -9.27
C GLY A 57 -0.29 8.54 -7.80
N ALA A 58 0.08 9.78 -7.43
CA ALA A 58 -0.11 10.27 -6.07
C ALA A 58 -1.59 10.41 -5.69
N THR A 59 -2.44 10.90 -6.60
CA THR A 59 -3.89 10.94 -6.38
C THR A 59 -4.47 9.53 -6.23
N LEU A 60 -4.06 8.58 -7.08
CA LEU A 60 -4.48 7.19 -7.00
C LEU A 60 -4.03 6.54 -5.68
N LEU A 61 -2.77 6.76 -5.28
CA LEU A 61 -2.22 6.25 -4.03
C LEU A 61 -2.94 6.83 -2.81
N GLY A 62 -3.30 8.11 -2.83
CA GLY A 62 -4.12 8.72 -1.78
C GLY A 62 -5.50 8.06 -1.67
N LEU A 63 -6.15 7.76 -2.80
CA LEU A 63 -7.45 7.08 -2.80
C LEU A 63 -7.35 5.62 -2.32
N LEU A 64 -6.32 4.90 -2.76
CA LEU A 64 -6.02 3.53 -2.31
C LEU A 64 -5.67 3.50 -0.83
N PHE A 65 -4.96 4.51 -0.32
CA PHE A 65 -4.63 4.63 1.09
C PHE A 65 -5.89 4.78 1.95
N ILE A 66 -6.84 5.62 1.54
CA ILE A 66 -8.12 5.79 2.23
C ILE A 66 -8.91 4.48 2.22
N MET A 67 -9.05 3.84 1.05
CA MET A 67 -9.72 2.53 0.91
C MET A 67 -9.08 1.47 1.82
N SER A 68 -7.75 1.38 1.82
CA SER A 68 -7.00 0.42 2.64
C SER A 68 -7.19 0.66 4.13
N SER A 69 -7.22 1.93 4.55
CA SER A 69 -7.44 2.32 5.94
C SER A 69 -8.84 1.89 6.41
N VAL A 70 -9.87 2.07 5.57
CA VAL A 70 -11.24 1.61 5.88
C VAL A 70 -11.29 0.09 6.00
N VAL A 71 -10.62 -0.65 5.11
CA VAL A 71 -10.57 -2.11 5.16
C VAL A 71 -9.84 -2.62 6.40
N VAL A 72 -8.70 -2.01 6.76
CA VAL A 72 -7.91 -2.41 7.93
C VAL A 72 -8.66 -2.11 9.24
N ILE A 73 -9.29 -0.95 9.34
CA ILE A 73 -10.12 -0.59 10.50
C ILE A 73 -11.34 -1.52 10.58
N GLY A 74 -12.00 -1.80 9.45
CA GLY A 74 -13.12 -2.74 9.38
C GLY A 74 -12.72 -4.15 9.80
N ALA A 75 -11.57 -4.65 9.32
CA ALA A 75 -11.05 -5.96 9.69
C ALA A 75 -10.72 -6.05 11.20
N GLN A 76 -10.18 -4.98 11.79
CA GLN A 76 -9.95 -4.90 13.23
C GLN A 76 -11.25 -4.93 14.03
N LEU A 77 -12.29 -4.18 13.59
CA LEU A 77 -13.59 -4.12 14.27
C LEU A 77 -14.41 -5.42 14.12
N MET A 78 -14.26 -6.12 12.99
CA MET A 78 -14.93 -7.42 12.76
C MET A 78 -14.28 -8.57 13.55
N GLY A 79 -13.24 -8.29 14.35
CA GLY A 79 -12.56 -9.31 15.14
C GLY A 79 -11.87 -10.36 14.27
N TYR A 80 -11.29 -9.93 13.14
CA TYR A 80 -10.49 -10.84 12.31
C TYR A 80 -9.35 -11.38 13.19
N HIS A 81 -9.33 -12.69 13.45
CA HIS A 81 -8.33 -13.45 14.22
C HIS A 81 -7.36 -14.17 13.27
#